data_AF-A0A2S7EI46-F1
#
_entry.id   AF-A0A2S7EI46-F1
#
_cell.length_a   1.000
_cell.length_b   1.000
_cell.length_c   1.000
_cell.angle_alpha   90.00
_cell.angle_beta   90.00
_cell.angle_gamma   90.00
#
_symmetry.space_group_name_H-M   'P 1'
#
loop_
_entity.id
_entity.type
_entity.pdbx_description
1 polymer ?
#
loop_
_entity_poly.entity_id
_entity_poly.type
_entity_poly.pdbx_seq_one_letter_code
_entity_poly.pdbx_strand_id
1 'polypeptide(L)'
;MFAQAMTHLERLGRQAGGYLDRVQMEGVAGAVAYQAKLHHLPSIDALTPVRDGQGLLATSTNPNNPLLIDRALIDISQAAVQPLDQSLQQLAAETQRQPEQSSVQAQQRQMEAQQQGFSR
;
A
#
# COMPACT_ATOMS: atom_id res chain seq x y z
N MET A 1 -3.48 -6.55 -2.90
CA MET A 1 -2.70 -5.33 -3.23
C MET A 1 -2.27 -5.30 -4.70
N PHE A 2 -1.45 -6.23 -5.19
CA PHE A 2 -0.98 -6.21 -6.59
C PHE A 2 -2.09 -6.05 -7.65
N ALA A 3 -3.16 -6.84 -7.58
CA ALA A 3 -4.29 -6.74 -8.51
C ALA A 3 -5.04 -5.39 -8.45
N GLN A 4 -5.08 -4.75 -7.28
CA GLN A 4 -5.66 -3.41 -7.13
C GLN A 4 -4.75 -2.38 -7.82
N ALA A 5 -3.44 -2.46 -7.60
CA ALA A 5 -2.47 -1.59 -8.27
C ALA A 5 -2.53 -1.72 -9.80
N MET A 6 -2.63 -2.93 -10.35
CA MET A 6 -2.84 -3.18 -11.78
C MET A 6 -4.09 -2.47 -12.31
N THR A 7 -5.24 -2.71 -11.67
CA THR A 7 -6.51 -2.06 -12.04
C THR A 7 -6.41 -0.54 -12.04
N HIS A 8 -5.75 0.04 -11.02
CA HIS A 8 -5.58 1.48 -10.92
C HIS A 8 -4.63 2.03 -11.98
N LEU A 9 -3.52 1.36 -12.27
CA LEU A 9 -2.59 1.74 -13.33
C LEU A 9 -3.23 1.67 -14.71
N GLU A 10 -4.01 0.61 -14.98
CA GLU A 10 -4.76 0.47 -16.24
C GLU A 10 -5.74 1.62 -16.44
N ARG A 11 -6.43 2.04 -15.37
CA ARG A 11 -7.33 3.20 -15.40
C ARG A 11 -6.59 4.53 -15.54
N LEU A 12 -5.41 4.65 -14.94
CA LEU A 12 -4.59 5.86 -14.98
C LEU A 12 -3.93 6.05 -16.34
N GLY A 13 -3.59 4.94 -17.00
CA GLY A 13 -2.95 4.92 -18.32
C GLY A 13 -1.43 5.09 -18.26
N ARG A 14 -0.80 4.74 -19.38
CA ARG A 14 0.67 4.67 -19.55
C ARG A 14 1.42 5.93 -19.12
N GLN A 15 0.97 7.10 -19.55
CA GLN A 15 1.65 8.36 -19.29
C GLN A 15 1.64 8.73 -17.80
N ALA A 16 0.47 8.69 -17.17
CA ALA A 16 0.33 9.06 -15.77
C ALA A 16 0.79 7.95 -14.81
N GLY A 17 0.72 6.68 -15.22
CA GLY A 17 1.27 5.55 -14.47
C GLY A 17 2.78 5.36 -14.63
N GLY A 18 3.42 6.08 -15.56
CA GLY A 18 4.87 6.04 -15.73
C GLY A 18 5.41 4.71 -16.28
N TYR A 19 4.67 4.06 -17.19
CA TYR A 19 5.07 2.79 -17.80
C TYR A 19 4.87 2.82 -19.32
N LEU A 20 5.75 2.13 -20.05
CA LEU A 20 5.71 2.10 -21.52
C LEU A 20 4.87 0.95 -22.09
N ASP A 21 4.91 -0.19 -21.42
CA ASP A 21 4.31 -1.44 -21.85
C ASP A 21 3.77 -2.24 -20.66
N ARG A 22 3.15 -3.40 -20.93
CA ARG A 22 2.51 -4.23 -19.90
C ARG A 22 3.53 -4.79 -18.90
N VAL A 23 4.75 -5.11 -19.31
CA VAL A 23 5.79 -5.64 -18.42
C VAL A 23 6.23 -4.55 -17.44
N GLN A 24 6.44 -3.32 -17.91
CA GLN A 24 6.69 -2.19 -17.02
C GLN A 24 5.49 -1.89 -16.11
N MET A 25 4.26 -2.00 -16.63
CA MET A 25 3.05 -1.81 -15.82
C MET A 25 3.01 -2.80 -14.65
N GLU A 26 3.37 -4.07 -14.89
CA GLU A 26 3.45 -5.08 -13.84
C GLU A 26 4.56 -4.75 -12.83
N GLY A 27 5.75 -4.34 -13.30
CA GLY A 27 6.84 -3.87 -12.43
C GLY A 27 6.39 -2.72 -11.51
N VAL A 28 5.77 -1.69 -12.09
CA VAL A 28 5.23 -0.55 -11.35
C VAL A 28 4.12 -0.99 -10.39
N ALA A 29 3.21 -1.88 -10.80
CA ALA A 29 2.17 -2.42 -9.94
C ALA A 29 2.74 -3.20 -8.75
N GLY A 30 3.81 -3.96 -8.98
CA GLY A 30 4.56 -4.67 -7.94
C GLY A 30 5.15 -3.71 -6.91
N ALA A 31 5.85 -2.67 -7.39
CA ALA A 31 6.43 -1.65 -6.52
C ALA A 31 5.36 -0.89 -5.74
N VAL A 32 4.23 -0.53 -6.36
CA VAL A 32 3.08 0.11 -5.69
C VAL A 32 2.52 -0.78 -4.59
N ALA A 33 2.31 -2.07 -4.87
CA ALA A 33 1.79 -3.00 -3.88
C ALA A 33 2.75 -3.18 -2.69
N TYR A 34 4.05 -3.30 -2.97
CA TYR A 34 5.08 -3.39 -1.93
C TYR A 34 5.13 -2.12 -1.07
N GLN A 35 5.20 -0.93 -1.68
CA GLN A 35 5.24 0.35 -0.97
C GLN A 35 3.97 0.58 -0.14
N ALA A 36 2.80 0.26 -0.68
CA ALA A 36 1.55 0.32 0.08
C ALA A 36 1.61 -0.57 1.32
N LYS A 37 2.14 -1.79 1.18
CA LYS A 37 2.28 -2.72 2.32
C LYS A 37 3.30 -2.25 3.35
N LEU A 38 4.44 -1.72 2.89
CA LEU A 38 5.49 -1.15 3.73
C LEU A 38 4.97 0.04 4.56
N HIS A 39 4.08 0.84 3.97
CA HIS A 39 3.40 1.95 4.64
C HIS A 39 2.13 1.53 5.40
N HIS A 40 1.90 0.22 5.55
CA HIS A 40 0.77 -0.37 6.27
C HIS A 40 -0.62 0.02 5.73
N LEU A 41 -0.73 0.37 4.45
CA LEU A 41 -2.04 0.60 3.83
C LEU A 41 -2.85 -0.71 3.86
N PRO A 42 -4.13 -0.68 4.23
CA PRO A 42 -5.00 -1.85 4.19
C PRO A 42 -5.50 -2.16 2.78
N SER A 43 -5.71 -1.13 1.94
CA SER A 43 -6.12 -1.22 0.54
C SER A 43 -5.43 -0.14 -0.30
N ILE A 44 -5.61 -0.18 -1.62
CA ILE A 44 -5.30 0.95 -2.51
C ILE A 44 -6.65 1.41 -3.04
N ASP A 45 -7.15 2.55 -2.56
CA ASP A 45 -8.45 3.09 -2.95
C ASP A 45 -8.31 4.09 -4.11
N ALA A 46 -7.18 4.80 -4.15
CA ALA A 46 -6.79 5.63 -5.28
C ALA A 46 -5.28 5.60 -5.52
N LEU A 47 -4.91 5.83 -6.77
CA LEU A 47 -3.54 5.98 -7.23
C LEU A 47 -3.49 7.23 -8.11
N THR A 48 -2.70 8.23 -7.70
CA THR A 48 -2.62 9.52 -8.39
C THR A 48 -1.18 9.84 -8.78
N PRO A 49 -0.95 10.41 -9.98
CA PRO A 49 0.35 10.92 -10.36
C PRO A 49 0.66 12.17 -9.54
N VAL A 50 1.91 12.29 -9.11
CA VAL A 50 2.44 13.42 -8.35
C VAL A 50 3.80 13.83 -8.91
N ARG A 51 4.29 15.01 -8.48
CA ARG A 51 5.60 15.54 -8.89
C ARG A 51 5.76 15.56 -10.41
N ASP A 52 4.78 16.13 -11.10
CA ASP A 52 4.77 16.23 -12.58
C ASP A 52 4.91 14.87 -13.29
N GLY A 53 4.39 13.80 -12.67
CA GLY A 53 4.45 12.44 -13.23
C GLY A 53 5.73 11.67 -12.92
N GLN A 54 6.57 12.16 -12.01
CA GLN A 54 7.76 11.44 -11.53
C GLN A 54 7.47 10.49 -10.36
N GLY A 55 6.29 10.58 -9.74
CA GLY A 55 5.88 9.69 -8.68
C GLY A 55 4.40 9.32 -8.74
N LEU A 56 4.04 8.26 -8.02
CA LEU A 56 2.65 7.90 -7.75
C LEU A 56 2.37 8.03 -6.26
N LEU A 57 1.16 8.44 -5.90
CA LEU A 57 0.66 8.44 -4.55
C LEU A 57 -0.46 7.42 -4.44
N ALA A 58 -0.22 6.33 -3.71
CA ALA A 58 -1.26 5.40 -3.33
C ALA A 58 -1.92 5.89 -2.04
N THR A 59 -3.24 5.89 -1.99
CA THR A 59 -4.00 6.29 -0.80
C THR A 59 -4.97 5.20 -0.37
N SER A 60 -5.15 5.06 0.94
CA SER A 60 -6.18 4.24 1.55
C SER A 60 -6.97 5.08 2.54
N THR A 61 -8.29 5.08 2.40
CA THR A 61 -9.20 5.82 3.27
C THR A 61 -9.73 4.86 4.32
N ASN A 62 -9.65 5.24 5.59
CA ASN A 62 -10.19 4.42 6.66
C ASN A 62 -11.72 4.31 6.52
N PRO A 63 -12.30 3.09 6.47
CA PRO A 63 -13.73 2.92 6.25
C PRO A 63 -14.58 3.43 7.43
N ASN A 64 -14.01 3.55 8.63
CA ASN A 64 -14.68 4.07 9.82
C ASN A 64 -14.45 5.58 10.03
N ASN A 65 -13.48 6.16 9.34
CA ASN A 65 -13.18 7.59 9.44
C ASN A 65 -12.61 8.14 8.10
N PRO A 66 -13.44 8.74 7.24
CA PRO A 66 -13.02 9.21 5.92
C PRO A 66 -12.01 10.36 5.96
N LEU A 67 -11.80 11.00 7.12
CA LEU A 67 -10.77 12.03 7.29
C LEU A 67 -9.37 11.43 7.52
N LEU A 68 -9.29 10.14 7.86
CA LEU A 68 -8.05 9.43 8.06
C LEU A 68 -7.65 8.72 6.77
N ILE A 69 -6.68 9.32 6.06
CA ILE A 69 -6.18 8.82 4.78
C ILE A 69 -4.71 8.44 4.96
N ASP A 70 -4.42 7.15 4.86
CA ASP A 70 -3.07 6.61 4.78
C ASP A 70 -2.54 6.76 3.35
N ARG A 71 -1.24 7.00 3.21
CA ARG A 71 -0.62 7.28 1.91
C ARG A 71 0.78 6.70 1.80
N ALA A 72 1.10 6.19 0.62
CA ALA A 72 2.42 5.71 0.25
C ALA A 72 2.87 6.45 -1.01
N LEU A 73 4.10 6.95 -0.99
CA LEU A 73 4.71 7.59 -2.16
C LEU A 73 5.56 6.54 -2.90
N ILE A 74 5.40 6.48 -4.21
CA ILE A 74 6.13 5.59 -5.10
C ILE A 74 6.96 6.42 -6.06
N ASP A 75 8.24 6.10 -6.15
CA ASP A 75 9.13 6.64 -7.17
C ASP A 75 8.95 5.82 -8.45
N ILE A 76 8.40 6.44 -9.49
CA ILE A 76 8.14 5.76 -10.78
C ILE A 76 9.45 5.32 -11.43
N SER A 77 10.51 6.13 -11.32
CA SER A 77 11.80 5.84 -11.96
C SER A 77 12.41 4.57 -11.38
N GLN A 78 12.28 4.37 -10.07
CA GLN A 78 12.68 3.11 -9.43
C GLN A 78 11.70 1.97 -9.73
N ALA A 79 10.39 2.24 -9.67
CA ALA A 79 9.37 1.23 -9.91
C ALA A 79 9.41 0.64 -11.33
N ALA A 80 9.76 1.43 -12.34
CA ALA A 80 9.83 1.00 -13.73
C ALA A 80 11.05 0.10 -14.02
N VAL A 81 12.11 0.18 -13.22
CA VAL A 81 13.33 -0.64 -13.38
C VAL A 81 13.40 -1.79 -12.36
N GLN A 82 12.52 -1.81 -11.36
CA GLN A 82 12.46 -2.86 -10.35
C GLN A 82 11.86 -4.15 -10.94
N PRO A 83 12.54 -5.30 -10.83
CA PRO A 83 11.98 -6.57 -11.27
C PRO A 83 10.69 -6.92 -10.54
N LEU A 84 9.66 -7.35 -11.27
CA LEU A 84 8.38 -7.77 -10.70
C LEU A 84 8.55 -8.85 -9.62
N ASP A 85 9.35 -9.87 -9.89
CA ASP A 85 9.57 -11.00 -8.97
C ASP A 85 10.10 -10.50 -7.61
N GLN A 86 11.06 -9.58 -7.63
CA GLN A 86 11.61 -8.97 -6.41
C GLN A 86 10.53 -8.22 -5.63
N SER A 87 9.71 -7.40 -6.29
CA SER A 87 8.61 -6.68 -5.65
C SER A 87 7.58 -7.63 -5.02
N LEU A 88 7.26 -8.74 -5.69
CA LEU A 88 6.32 -9.74 -5.17
C LEU A 88 6.89 -10.51 -3.99
N GLN A 89 8.17 -10.87 -4.03
CA GLN A 89 8.85 -11.49 -2.89
C GLN A 89 8.86 -10.57 -1.67
N GLN A 90 9.17 -9.29 -1.85
CA GLN A 90 9.13 -8.31 -0.76
C GLN A 90 7.72 -8.07 -0.22
N LEU A 91 6.73 -7.98 -1.12
CA LEU A 91 5.32 -7.89 -0.73
C LEU A 91 4.88 -9.10 0.11
N ALA A 92 5.28 -10.31 -0.27
CA ALA A 92 4.98 -11.52 0.48
C ALA A 92 5.64 -11.50 1.87
N ALA A 93 6.92 -11.14 1.95
CA ALA A 93 7.65 -11.02 3.21
C ALA A 93 7.00 -10.00 4.17
N GLU A 94 6.65 -8.82 3.68
CA GLU A 94 5.98 -7.80 4.50
C GLU A 94 4.55 -8.21 4.89
N THR A 95 3.86 -8.95 4.02
CA THR A 95 2.55 -9.52 4.35
C THR A 95 2.62 -10.52 5.50
N GLN A 96 3.70 -11.31 5.58
CA GLN A 96 3.90 -12.25 6.69
C GLN A 96 4.29 -11.57 8.01
N ARG A 97 4.94 -10.40 7.97
CA ARG A 97 5.31 -9.64 9.18
C ARG A 97 4.12 -8.89 9.82
N GLN A 98 3.16 -8.46 9.03
CA GLN A 98 2.04 -7.63 9.52
C GLN A 98 1.00 -8.31 10.45
N PRO A 99 0.69 -9.62 10.35
CA PRO A 99 -0.26 -10.27 11.29
C PRO A 99 0.22 -10.27 12.75
N GLU A 100 1.53 -10.22 13.00
CA GLU A 100 2.06 -10.17 14.36
C GLU A 100 1.75 -8.85 15.06
N GLN A 101 1.92 -7.70 14.39
CA GLN A 101 1.72 -6.38 15.01
C GLN A 101 0.24 -6.02 15.24
N SER A 102 -0.64 -6.47 14.35
CA SER A 102 -2.08 -6.17 14.43
C SER A 102 -2.74 -6.91 15.61
N SER A 103 -2.32 -8.15 15.85
CA SER A 103 -2.89 -9.03 16.87
C SER A 103 -2.41 -8.66 18.27
N VAL A 104 -1.12 -8.32 18.44
CA VAL A 104 -0.59 -7.88 19.74
C VAL A 104 -1.18 -6.55 20.21
N GLN A 105 -1.39 -5.60 19.29
CA GLN A 105 -1.96 -4.29 19.66
C GLN A 105 -3.47 -4.38 19.98
N ALA A 106 -4.21 -5.28 19.31
CA ALA A 106 -5.59 -5.57 19.66
C ALA A 106 -5.71 -6.25 21.04
N GLN A 107 -4.84 -7.22 21.34
CA GLN A 107 -4.82 -7.89 22.66
C GLN A 107 -4.42 -6.93 23.79
N GLN A 108 -3.43 -6.06 23.59
CA GLN A 108 -3.03 -5.07 24.60
C GLN A 108 -4.16 -4.10 24.94
N ARG A 109 -4.86 -3.56 23.93
CA ARG A 109 -6.03 -2.69 24.17
C ARG A 109 -7.17 -3.40 24.91
N GLN A 110 -7.36 -4.70 24.65
CA GLN A 110 -8.37 -5.48 25.35
C GLN A 110 -7.99 -5.75 26.82
N MET A 111 -6.71 -5.89 27.14
CA MET A 111 -6.23 -6.02 28.51
C MET A 111 -6.28 -4.70 29.29
N GLU A 112 -6.03 -3.56 28.64
CA GLU A 112 -6.15 -2.24 29.27
C GLU A 112 -7.61 -1.86 29.58
N ALA A 113 -8.54 -2.16 28.65
CA ALA A 113 -9.97 -1.88 28.86
C ALA A 113 -10.57 -2.70 30.02
N GLN A 114 -10.09 -3.93 30.24
CA GLN A 114 -10.57 -4.77 31.33
C GLN A 114 -10.07 -4.30 32.72
N GLN A 115 -8.92 -3.64 32.80
CA GLN A 115 -8.37 -3.16 34.07
C GLN A 115 -9.02 -1.86 34.57
N GLN A 116 -9.61 -1.06 33.67
CA GLN A 116 -10.30 0.18 34.04
C GLN A 116 -11.77 -0.04 34.47
N GLY A 117 -12.32 -1.25 34.31
CA GLY A 117 -13.69 -1.60 34.70
C GLY A 117 -13.88 -1.99 36.18
N PHE A 118 -12.81 -2.17 36.95
CA PHE A 118 -12.87 -2.66 38.35
C PHE A 118 -12.69 -1.56 39.41
N SER A 119 -12.70 -0.29 39.03
CA SER A 119 -12.62 0.83 39.99
C SER A 119 -13.90 1.66 39.94
N ARG A 120 -14.99 1.14 40.51
CA ARG A 120 -16.15 1.93 40.88
C ARG A 120 -16.93 1.32 42.04
#